data_AF-A0AAW0E6R4-F1
#
_entry.id   AF-A0AAW0E6R4-F1
#
_cell.length_a   1.000
_cell.length_b   1.000
_cell.length_c   1.000
_cell.angle_alpha   90.00
_cell.angle_beta   90.00
_cell.angle_gamma   90.00
#
_symmetry.space_group_name_H-M   'P 1'
#
loop_
_entity.id
_entity.type
_entity.pdbx_description
1 polymer ?
#
loop_
_entity_poly.entity_id
_entity_poly.type
_entity_poly.pdbx_seq_one_letter_code
_entity_poly.pdbx_strand_id
1 'polypeptide(L)'
;MQLLTRPCHSIINQAFDSRLRLDHRRPMNGDGFGVGWYDSVHDEEIGSQPCIFTSVTPAWNNVNLTRLAEKIKSPLVFGHVRATTAGSLSLDNCHPFVHGQLMFMHNGGIADFHLIKRRLQSGLSDAIFNTVQGNTDSEWAFALLLSKLPDPNAKSFTPEILKDAMMKTISSLNAFAAEAGITEPSLMNFCITDGQTVIATRYISSRTDEAASLWFSSGTTFSEFREGGHYKMSKADKRENIIMIASEPLTFERADWMEIKTNHMVVITPRMNLLQIPIVDEFYVPPGPASVIRTTEFAREKGFLNPHKAQATLEDLRTL
;
A
#
# COMPACT_ATOMS: atom_id res chain seq x y z
N MET A 1 11.94 5.00 12.66
CA MET A 1 11.90 3.82 11.76
C MET A 1 11.89 2.48 12.50
N GLN A 2 11.98 2.46 13.84
CA GLN A 2 11.85 1.26 14.68
C GLN A 2 10.54 0.46 14.48
N LEU A 3 9.50 1.07 13.88
CA LEU A 3 8.25 0.41 13.44
C LEU A 3 8.51 -0.72 12.42
N LEU A 4 9.59 -0.64 11.64
CA LEU A 4 9.93 -1.61 10.59
C LEU A 4 10.70 -2.83 11.11
N THR A 5 11.29 -2.75 12.30
CA THR A 5 12.17 -3.80 12.85
C THR A 5 11.67 -4.39 14.16
N ARG A 6 11.07 -3.58 15.05
CA ARG A 6 10.83 -3.97 16.44
C ARG A 6 9.51 -4.71 16.72
N PRO A 7 8.37 -4.36 16.08
CA PRO A 7 7.16 -5.14 16.29
C PRO A 7 7.35 -6.61 15.91
N CYS A 8 6.74 -7.50 16.68
CA CYS A 8 6.72 -8.95 16.39
C CYS A 8 6.19 -9.27 14.97
N HIS A 9 5.32 -8.42 14.40
CA HIS A 9 4.87 -8.49 13.00
C HIS A 9 5.38 -7.31 12.16
N SER A 10 6.60 -6.84 12.44
CA SER A 10 7.24 -5.78 11.66
C SER A 10 7.39 -6.16 10.19
N ILE A 11 7.67 -5.18 9.34
CA ILE A 11 7.82 -5.41 7.90
C ILE A 11 8.94 -6.43 7.60
N ILE A 12 10.00 -6.45 8.42
CA ILE A 12 11.09 -7.43 8.29
C ILE A 12 10.61 -8.84 8.64
N ASN A 13 9.77 -8.96 9.67
CA ASN A 13 9.19 -10.25 10.03
C ASN A 13 8.14 -10.70 9.00
N GLN A 14 7.40 -9.77 8.37
CA GLN A 14 6.55 -10.08 7.22
C GLN A 14 7.37 -10.53 6.01
N ALA A 15 8.60 -10.06 5.84
CA ALA A 15 9.49 -10.56 4.79
C ALA A 15 9.86 -12.03 5.02
N PHE A 16 10.21 -12.40 6.26
CA PHE A 16 10.66 -13.75 6.63
C PHE A 16 9.52 -14.76 6.84
N ASP A 17 8.43 -14.31 7.45
CA ASP A 17 7.27 -15.10 7.88
C ASP A 17 6.01 -14.28 7.61
N SER A 18 5.68 -14.14 6.33
CA SER A 18 4.33 -13.74 5.91
C SER A 18 3.38 -14.86 6.33
N ARG A 19 3.00 -14.88 7.61
CA ARG A 19 2.01 -15.83 8.15
C ARG A 19 0.68 -15.76 7.39
N LEU A 20 0.51 -14.72 6.56
CA LEU A 20 -0.69 -14.50 5.79
C LEU A 20 -0.64 -14.93 4.32
N ARG A 21 0.45 -15.55 3.84
CA ARG A 21 0.53 -16.04 2.46
C ARG A 21 0.32 -17.55 2.43
N LEU A 22 -0.68 -18.04 1.70
CA LEU A 22 -0.97 -19.48 1.53
C LEU A 22 -0.13 -20.15 0.43
N ASP A 23 0.73 -19.42 -0.26
CA ASP A 23 1.62 -19.99 -1.27
C ASP A 23 2.79 -20.75 -0.63
N HIS A 24 2.53 -22.02 -0.30
CA HIS A 24 3.52 -22.96 0.23
C HIS A 24 4.68 -23.26 -0.74
N ARG A 25 4.66 -22.73 -1.98
CA ARG A 25 5.76 -22.90 -2.94
C ARG A 25 6.83 -21.82 -2.82
N ARG A 26 6.51 -20.65 -2.23
CA ARG A 26 7.45 -19.55 -1.94
C ARG A 26 7.07 -18.86 -0.61
N PRO A 27 7.46 -19.42 0.54
CA PRO A 27 7.03 -18.93 1.86
C PRO A 27 7.72 -17.62 2.32
N MET A 28 8.60 -17.02 1.49
CA MET A 28 9.42 -15.88 1.89
C MET A 28 9.37 -14.77 0.83
N ASN A 29 9.17 -13.52 1.26
CA ASN A 29 9.28 -12.36 0.37
C ASN A 29 10.76 -11.95 0.28
N GLY A 30 11.53 -12.82 -0.35
CA GLY A 30 12.97 -12.65 -0.54
C GLY A 30 13.34 -11.82 -1.76
N ASP A 31 12.35 -11.36 -2.53
CA ASP A 31 12.57 -10.72 -3.82
C ASP A 31 12.90 -9.22 -3.73
N GLY A 32 12.99 -8.70 -2.50
CA GLY A 32 13.45 -7.35 -2.21
C GLY A 32 12.56 -6.60 -1.23
N PHE A 33 13.04 -5.44 -0.81
CA PHE A 33 12.31 -4.50 0.00
C PHE A 33 12.64 -3.07 -0.40
N GLY A 34 11.83 -2.14 0.05
CA GLY A 34 12.23 -0.75 0.10
C GLY A 34 11.60 0.01 1.24
N VAL A 35 12.31 1.02 1.68
CA VAL A 35 11.87 1.96 2.69
C VAL A 35 12.11 3.36 2.16
N GLY A 36 11.10 4.20 2.26
CA GLY A 36 11.19 5.63 1.98
C GLY A 36 10.79 6.45 3.20
N TRP A 37 11.47 7.57 3.45
CA TRP A 37 11.13 8.45 4.56
C TRP A 37 11.44 9.91 4.22
N TYR A 38 10.72 10.82 4.88
CA TYR A 38 11.03 12.25 4.83
C TYR A 38 11.84 12.68 6.05
N ASP A 39 12.63 13.73 5.90
CA ASP A 39 13.36 14.31 7.03
C ASP A 39 12.43 15.00 8.02
N SER A 40 12.80 14.94 9.29
CA SER A 40 12.04 15.60 10.36
C SER A 40 12.25 17.12 10.40
N VAL A 41 13.31 17.60 9.77
CA VAL A 41 13.69 19.01 9.72
C VAL A 41 13.89 19.36 8.25
N HIS A 42 13.26 20.44 7.81
CA HIS A 42 13.47 20.94 6.46
C HIS A 42 14.87 21.51 6.32
N ASP A 43 15.58 21.08 5.28
CA ASP A 43 16.89 21.58 4.90
C ASP A 43 16.79 22.07 3.45
N GLU A 44 17.12 23.34 3.21
CA GLU A 44 17.01 23.95 1.89
C GLU A 44 17.99 23.32 0.88
N GLU A 45 19.14 22.80 1.33
CA GLU A 45 20.13 22.17 0.46
C GLU A 45 19.71 20.77 0.03
N ILE A 46 19.03 20.04 0.92
CA ILE A 46 18.54 18.67 0.68
C ILE A 46 17.19 18.69 -0.06
N GLY A 47 16.38 19.72 0.17
CA GLY A 47 15.06 19.88 -0.41
C GLY A 47 13.97 19.06 0.30
N SER A 48 12.84 18.85 -0.39
CA SER A 48 11.67 18.14 0.16
C SER A 48 11.53 16.71 -0.40
N GLN A 49 12.56 16.19 -1.06
CA GLN A 49 12.51 14.86 -1.64
C GLN A 49 12.67 13.80 -0.55
N PRO A 50 11.96 12.66 -0.65
CA PRO A 50 12.13 11.56 0.28
C PRO A 50 13.46 10.85 0.07
N CYS A 51 14.06 10.34 1.14
CA CYS A 51 15.18 9.42 1.04
C CYS A 51 14.67 7.99 0.81
N ILE A 52 15.23 7.30 -0.18
CA ILE A 52 14.85 5.93 -0.55
C ILE A 52 15.99 4.96 -0.31
N PHE A 53 15.68 3.86 0.36
CA PHE A 53 16.56 2.71 0.52
C PHE A 53 15.85 1.45 0.05
N THR A 54 16.20 0.98 -1.15
CA THR A 54 15.70 -0.27 -1.75
C THR A 54 16.81 -1.32 -1.84
N SER A 55 16.41 -2.58 -1.82
CA SER A 55 17.31 -3.70 -2.08
C SER A 55 16.56 -4.85 -2.72
N VAL A 56 17.23 -5.56 -3.64
CA VAL A 56 16.77 -6.86 -4.15
C VAL A 56 17.11 -8.01 -3.21
N THR A 57 17.84 -7.74 -2.11
CA THR A 57 18.12 -8.73 -1.07
C THR A 57 16.95 -8.81 -0.08
N PRO A 58 16.73 -9.97 0.55
CA PRO A 58 15.71 -10.09 1.58
C PRO A 58 15.92 -9.15 2.76
N ALA A 59 14.83 -8.55 3.26
CA ALA A 59 14.89 -7.57 4.35
C ALA A 59 15.50 -8.12 5.64
N TRP A 60 15.23 -9.39 5.97
CA TRP A 60 15.71 -10.03 7.20
C TRP A 60 17.23 -10.27 7.22
N ASN A 61 17.88 -10.29 6.07
CA ASN A 61 19.33 -10.50 5.96
C ASN A 61 20.09 -9.19 5.65
N ASN A 62 19.41 -8.05 5.68
CA ASN A 62 20.02 -6.77 5.35
C ASN A 62 20.49 -6.04 6.61
N VAL A 63 21.75 -6.20 6.96
CA VAL A 63 22.36 -5.56 8.15
C VAL A 63 22.27 -4.04 8.09
N ASN A 64 22.33 -3.45 6.88
CA ASN A 64 22.23 -2.00 6.72
C ASN A 64 20.82 -1.50 7.05
N LEU A 65 19.78 -2.23 6.65
CA LEU A 65 18.40 -1.91 7.04
C LEU A 65 18.25 -1.82 8.55
N THR A 66 18.76 -2.82 9.28
CA THR A 66 18.70 -2.84 10.75
C THR A 66 19.43 -1.65 11.37
N ARG A 67 20.66 -1.36 10.91
CA ARG A 67 21.47 -0.22 11.40
C ARG A 67 20.79 1.12 11.15
N LEU A 68 20.21 1.30 9.95
CA LEU A 68 19.50 2.51 9.57
C LEU A 68 18.22 2.69 10.39
N ALA A 69 17.42 1.63 10.52
CA ALA A 69 16.14 1.66 11.23
C ALA A 69 16.26 2.03 12.73
N GLU A 70 17.41 1.73 13.36
CA GLU A 70 17.70 2.10 14.75
C GLU A 70 17.95 3.60 14.95
N LYS A 71 18.49 4.29 13.94
CA LYS A 71 18.94 5.68 14.03
C LYS A 71 18.00 6.67 13.36
N ILE A 72 17.24 6.24 12.36
CA ILE A 72 16.34 7.11 11.60
C ILE A 72 15.04 7.36 12.37
N LYS A 73 14.73 8.63 12.59
CA LYS A 73 13.42 9.14 13.02
C LYS A 73 12.86 9.98 11.88
N SER A 74 11.58 9.78 11.58
CA SER A 74 10.90 10.48 10.49
C SER A 74 9.43 10.65 10.83
N PRO A 75 8.80 11.77 10.45
CA PRO A 75 7.35 11.97 10.61
C PRO A 75 6.52 11.06 9.70
N LEU A 76 7.08 10.60 8.58
CA LEU A 76 6.36 9.80 7.60
C LEU A 76 7.30 8.79 6.93
N VAL A 77 6.95 7.51 7.06
CA VAL A 77 7.72 6.39 6.53
C VAL A 77 6.83 5.48 5.72
N PHE A 78 7.29 5.14 4.52
CA PHE A 78 6.75 4.08 3.67
C PHE A 78 7.67 2.88 3.72
N GLY A 79 7.10 1.69 3.88
CA GLY A 79 7.83 0.43 3.82
C GLY A 79 7.08 -0.55 2.93
N HIS A 80 7.81 -1.21 2.04
CA HIS A 80 7.27 -2.24 1.16
C HIS A 80 8.21 -3.43 1.11
N VAL A 81 7.64 -4.63 1.13
CA VAL A 81 8.37 -5.87 0.92
C VAL A 81 7.79 -6.54 -0.31
N ARG A 82 8.66 -6.84 -1.28
CA ARG A 82 8.26 -7.33 -2.59
C ARG A 82 8.17 -8.85 -2.57
N ALA A 83 6.99 -9.34 -2.97
CA ALA A 83 6.80 -10.69 -3.48
C ALA A 83 6.66 -10.56 -4.99
N THR A 84 7.63 -11.05 -5.78
CA THR A 84 7.61 -10.83 -7.24
C THR A 84 6.45 -11.58 -7.89
N THR A 85 5.43 -10.84 -8.34
CA THR A 85 4.34 -11.33 -9.19
C THR A 85 4.68 -11.17 -10.68
N ALA A 86 5.44 -10.13 -11.04
CA ALA A 86 5.91 -9.83 -12.40
C ALA A 86 7.18 -8.94 -12.39
N GLY A 87 7.90 -8.92 -13.51
CA GLY A 87 9.10 -8.10 -13.72
C GLY A 87 10.41 -8.79 -13.31
N SER A 88 11.54 -8.21 -13.72
CA SER A 88 12.87 -8.69 -13.34
C SER A 88 13.20 -8.33 -11.88
N LEU A 89 14.15 -9.07 -11.30
CA LEU A 89 14.79 -8.71 -10.05
C LEU A 89 15.73 -7.51 -10.30
N SER A 90 15.17 -6.30 -10.24
CA SER A 90 15.90 -5.03 -10.34
C SER A 90 15.50 -4.13 -9.18
N LEU A 91 16.42 -3.25 -8.77
CA LEU A 91 16.14 -2.17 -7.81
C LEU A 91 15.06 -1.22 -8.35
N ASP A 92 15.02 -1.02 -9.67
CA ASP A 92 14.03 -0.15 -10.32
C ASP A 92 12.60 -0.69 -10.20
N ASN A 93 12.44 -1.96 -9.84
CA ASN A 93 11.13 -2.59 -9.66
C ASN A 93 10.75 -2.71 -8.16
N CYS A 94 11.54 -2.13 -7.26
CA CYS A 94 11.29 -2.13 -5.82
C CYS A 94 10.60 -0.84 -5.39
N HIS A 95 9.41 -0.98 -4.81
CA HIS A 95 8.73 0.12 -4.13
C HIS A 95 9.55 0.65 -2.93
N PRO A 96 9.34 1.91 -2.51
CA PRO A 96 8.49 2.93 -3.13
C PRO A 96 9.11 3.54 -4.40
N PHE A 97 8.28 3.90 -5.36
CA PHE A 97 8.66 4.74 -6.50
C PHE A 97 8.62 6.22 -6.12
N VAL A 98 9.45 7.04 -6.75
CA VAL A 98 9.59 8.47 -6.42
C VAL A 98 9.54 9.36 -7.65
N HIS A 99 8.85 10.49 -7.51
CA HIS A 99 8.93 11.60 -8.45
C HIS A 99 8.87 12.92 -7.68
N GLY A 100 9.97 13.67 -7.67
CA GLY A 100 10.09 14.87 -6.84
C GLY A 100 9.85 14.56 -5.37
N GLN A 101 8.87 15.23 -4.75
CA GLN A 101 8.48 14.98 -3.36
C GLN A 101 7.49 13.83 -3.18
N LEU A 102 7.01 13.20 -4.25
CA LEU A 102 5.99 12.15 -4.17
C LEU A 102 6.63 10.78 -3.99
N MET A 103 6.15 10.00 -3.01
CA MET A 103 6.39 8.56 -2.92
C MET A 103 5.13 7.77 -3.25
N PHE A 104 5.27 6.68 -3.99
CA PHE A 104 4.17 5.79 -4.37
C PHE A 104 4.48 4.32 -4.11
N MET A 105 3.50 3.58 -3.63
CA MET A 105 3.55 2.12 -3.45
C MET A 105 2.28 1.45 -3.96
N HIS A 106 2.41 0.22 -4.43
CA HIS A 106 1.30 -0.60 -4.86
C HIS A 106 1.39 -2.00 -4.22
N ASN A 107 0.31 -2.43 -3.58
CA ASN A 107 0.13 -3.82 -3.14
C ASN A 107 -1.04 -4.44 -3.92
N GLY A 108 -0.72 -5.30 -4.88
CA GLY A 108 -1.72 -5.85 -5.79
C GLY A 108 -1.12 -6.15 -7.16
N GLY A 109 -1.97 -6.07 -8.18
CA GLY A 109 -1.62 -6.32 -9.56
C GLY A 109 -2.72 -5.85 -10.49
N ILE A 110 -2.32 -5.28 -11.63
CA ILE A 110 -3.22 -4.91 -12.72
C ILE A 110 -3.34 -6.12 -13.65
N ALA A 111 -4.54 -6.66 -13.75
CA ALA A 111 -4.84 -7.85 -14.54
C ALA A 111 -4.50 -7.62 -16.02
N ASP A 112 -3.87 -8.62 -16.64
CA ASP A 112 -3.45 -8.63 -18.05
C ASP A 112 -2.81 -7.30 -18.52
N PHE A 113 -1.98 -6.69 -17.67
CA PHE A 113 -1.40 -5.37 -17.91
C PHE A 113 -0.73 -5.22 -19.29
N HIS A 114 -0.12 -6.28 -19.81
CA HIS A 114 0.51 -6.29 -21.13
C HIS A 114 -0.45 -5.91 -22.29
N LEU A 115 -1.75 -6.18 -22.17
CA LEU A 115 -2.77 -5.81 -23.16
C LEU A 115 -3.08 -4.31 -23.15
N ILE A 116 -3.02 -3.67 -21.98
CA ILE A 116 -3.33 -2.23 -21.82
C ILE A 116 -2.07 -1.35 -21.78
N LYS A 117 -0.89 -1.93 -21.59
CA LYS A 117 0.38 -1.20 -21.41
C LYS A 117 0.63 -0.19 -22.53
N ARG A 118 0.47 -0.60 -23.79
CA ARG A 118 0.68 0.29 -24.95
C ARG A 118 -0.32 1.45 -24.96
N ARG A 119 -1.57 1.20 -24.59
CA ARG A 119 -2.64 2.20 -24.52
C ARG A 119 -2.39 3.22 -23.41
N LEU A 120 -1.88 2.75 -22.27
CA LEU A 120 -1.46 3.61 -21.16
C LEU A 120 -0.29 4.48 -21.60
N GLN A 121 0.77 3.88 -22.14
CA GLN A 121 1.98 4.58 -22.59
C GLN A 121 1.69 5.68 -23.61
N SER A 122 0.81 5.42 -24.59
CA SER A 122 0.45 6.42 -25.60
C SER A 122 -0.35 7.60 -25.06
N GLY A 123 -0.90 7.49 -23.85
CA GLY A 123 -1.60 8.58 -23.17
C GLY A 123 -0.72 9.47 -22.29
N LEU A 124 0.57 9.13 -22.13
CA LEU A 124 1.51 9.90 -21.32
C LEU A 124 2.23 10.95 -22.18
N SER A 125 2.58 12.08 -21.55
CA SER A 125 3.52 13.01 -22.17
C SER A 125 4.93 12.42 -22.15
N ASP A 126 5.79 12.86 -23.08
CA ASP A 126 7.19 12.41 -23.14
C ASP A 126 7.92 12.62 -21.81
N ALA A 127 7.66 13.74 -21.13
CA ALA A 127 8.25 14.05 -19.84
C ALA A 127 7.93 12.99 -18.78
N ILE A 128 6.69 12.50 -18.72
CA ILE A 128 6.24 11.49 -17.75
C ILE A 128 6.64 10.08 -18.20
N PHE A 129 6.56 9.79 -19.50
CA PHE A 129 6.99 8.51 -20.03
C PHE A 129 8.47 8.24 -19.69
N ASN A 130 9.32 9.27 -19.80
CA ASN A 130 10.75 9.18 -19.53
C ASN A 130 11.11 9.10 -18.03
N THR A 131 10.15 9.24 -17.10
CA THR A 131 10.45 9.05 -15.67
C THR A 131 10.49 7.57 -15.28
N VAL A 132 9.80 6.71 -16.03
CA VAL A 132 9.71 5.26 -15.77
C VAL A 132 11.05 4.58 -16.08
N GLN A 133 11.61 3.88 -15.10
CA GLN A 133 12.89 3.16 -15.21
C GLN A 133 12.71 1.65 -15.27
N GLY A 134 11.77 1.12 -14.48
CA GLY A 134 11.44 -0.29 -14.42
C GLY A 134 10.39 -0.72 -15.45
N ASN A 135 9.78 -1.87 -15.19
CA ASN A 135 8.85 -2.50 -16.13
C ASN A 135 7.57 -3.04 -15.49
N THR A 136 7.35 -2.75 -14.21
CA THR A 136 6.17 -3.20 -13.46
C THR A 136 4.92 -2.41 -13.81
N ASP A 137 3.77 -3.07 -13.72
CA ASP A 137 2.45 -2.44 -13.77
C ASP A 137 2.32 -1.32 -12.72
N SER A 138 2.87 -1.52 -11.52
CA SER A 138 2.89 -0.54 -10.43
C SER A 138 3.55 0.78 -10.80
N GLU A 139 4.70 0.75 -11.46
CA GLU A 139 5.42 1.96 -11.86
C GLU A 139 4.70 2.70 -12.99
N TRP A 140 4.14 1.95 -13.95
CA TRP A 140 3.30 2.54 -15.00
C TRP A 140 2.00 3.12 -14.43
N ALA A 141 1.44 2.53 -13.39
CA ALA A 141 0.31 3.10 -12.65
C ALA A 141 0.70 4.41 -11.94
N PHE A 142 1.91 4.48 -11.39
CA PHE A 142 2.43 5.73 -10.83
C PHE A 142 2.62 6.80 -11.91
N ALA A 143 3.21 6.46 -13.06
CA ALA A 143 3.35 7.38 -14.19
C ALA A 143 1.98 7.90 -14.67
N LEU A 144 0.98 7.03 -14.76
CA LEU A 144 -0.40 7.42 -15.06
C LEU A 144 -0.96 8.38 -14.00
N LEU A 145 -0.72 8.14 -12.71
CA LEU A 145 -1.13 9.02 -11.64
C LEU A 145 -0.48 10.41 -11.75
N LEU A 146 0.83 10.46 -12.01
CA LEU A 146 1.54 11.72 -12.26
C LEU A 146 0.92 12.49 -13.43
N SER A 147 0.46 11.77 -14.47
CA SER A 147 -0.24 12.34 -15.62
C SER A 147 -1.62 12.92 -15.29
N LYS A 148 -2.21 12.57 -14.13
CA LYS A 148 -3.50 13.13 -13.67
C LYS A 148 -3.34 14.33 -12.75
N LEU A 149 -2.11 14.62 -12.30
CA LEU A 149 -1.83 15.82 -11.52
C LEU A 149 -1.84 17.05 -12.43
N PRO A 150 -2.30 18.23 -11.95
CA PRO A 150 -2.17 19.47 -12.69
C PRO A 150 -0.72 19.83 -13.01
N ASP A 151 0.17 19.59 -12.05
CA ASP A 151 1.62 19.72 -12.19
C ASP A 151 2.32 18.66 -11.33
N PRO A 152 2.95 17.62 -11.91
CA PRO A 152 3.67 16.60 -11.14
C PRO A 152 4.96 17.12 -10.50
N ASN A 153 5.45 18.31 -10.88
CA ASN A 153 6.65 18.93 -10.31
C ASN A 153 6.33 20.03 -9.29
N ALA A 154 5.06 20.15 -8.88
CA ALA A 154 4.65 21.14 -7.89
C ALA A 154 5.37 20.91 -6.54
N LYS A 155 5.65 22.01 -5.83
CA LYS A 155 6.27 21.99 -4.49
C LYS A 155 5.30 21.62 -3.35
N SER A 156 4.01 21.57 -3.64
CA SER A 156 2.99 21.22 -2.67
C SER A 156 1.74 20.71 -3.38
N PHE A 157 1.05 19.78 -2.71
CA PHE A 157 -0.20 19.21 -3.19
C PHE A 157 -1.26 19.36 -2.12
N THR A 158 -2.48 19.71 -2.50
CA THR A 158 -3.60 19.63 -1.57
C THR A 158 -4.10 18.18 -1.50
N PRO A 159 -4.72 17.75 -0.39
CA PRO A 159 -5.34 16.43 -0.31
C PRO A 159 -6.34 16.17 -1.41
N GLU A 160 -7.08 17.20 -1.85
CA GLU A 160 -8.04 17.12 -2.92
C GLU A 160 -7.39 16.80 -4.28
N ILE A 161 -6.23 17.39 -4.58
CA ILE A 161 -5.50 17.14 -5.83
C ILE A 161 -5.01 15.69 -5.88
N LEU A 162 -4.39 15.19 -4.80
CA LEU A 162 -3.90 13.81 -4.75
C LEU A 162 -5.06 12.80 -4.80
N LYS A 163 -6.16 13.09 -4.10
CA LYS A 163 -7.38 12.29 -4.13
C LYS A 163 -7.98 12.22 -5.54
N ASP A 164 -8.13 13.35 -6.21
CA ASP A 164 -8.69 13.42 -7.56
C ASP A 164 -7.81 12.71 -8.59
N ALA A 165 -6.48 12.90 -8.52
CA ALA A 165 -5.53 12.17 -9.36
C ALA A 165 -5.63 10.65 -9.15
N MET A 166 -5.74 10.19 -7.90
CA MET A 166 -5.93 8.77 -7.58
C MET A 166 -7.23 8.21 -8.16
N MET A 167 -8.36 8.91 -7.98
CA MET A 167 -9.66 8.52 -8.55
C MET A 167 -9.61 8.41 -10.07
N LYS A 168 -9.02 9.42 -10.75
CA LYS A 168 -8.84 9.43 -12.21
C LYS A 168 -7.93 8.29 -12.69
N THR A 169 -6.93 7.91 -11.89
CA THR A 169 -6.02 6.80 -12.18
C THR A 169 -6.78 5.49 -12.19
N ILE A 170 -7.51 5.18 -11.12
CA ILE A 170 -8.32 3.96 -11.01
C ILE A 170 -9.35 3.90 -12.14
N SER A 171 -10.08 5.01 -12.38
CA SER A 171 -11.06 5.07 -13.46
C SER A 171 -10.44 4.84 -14.85
N SER A 172 -9.25 5.38 -15.13
CA SER A 172 -8.57 5.16 -16.41
C SER A 172 -8.14 3.70 -16.58
N LEU A 173 -7.60 3.08 -15.53
CA LEU A 173 -7.17 1.67 -15.57
C LEU A 173 -8.36 0.73 -15.81
N ASN A 174 -9.48 0.95 -15.12
CA ASN A 174 -10.70 0.18 -15.36
C ASN A 174 -11.23 0.38 -16.78
N ALA A 175 -11.22 1.61 -17.30
CA ALA A 175 -11.65 1.88 -18.67
C ALA A 175 -10.76 1.14 -19.68
N PHE A 176 -9.44 1.15 -19.50
CA PHE A 176 -8.53 0.40 -20.37
C PHE A 176 -8.76 -1.11 -20.28
N ALA A 177 -9.04 -1.64 -19.09
CA ALA A 177 -9.35 -3.05 -18.90
C ALA A 177 -10.65 -3.44 -19.62
N ALA A 178 -11.69 -2.61 -19.50
CA ALA A 178 -12.96 -2.82 -20.20
C ALA A 178 -12.80 -2.73 -21.73
N GLU A 179 -12.06 -1.74 -22.24
CA GLU A 179 -11.75 -1.59 -23.67
C GLU A 179 -10.99 -2.81 -24.23
N ALA A 180 -10.11 -3.42 -23.42
CA ALA A 180 -9.35 -4.60 -23.77
C ALA A 180 -10.10 -5.93 -23.54
N GLY A 181 -11.31 -5.90 -22.97
CA GLY A 181 -12.10 -7.09 -22.66
C GLY A 181 -11.52 -7.94 -21.53
N ILE A 182 -10.74 -7.35 -20.61
CA ILE A 182 -10.13 -8.04 -19.48
C ILE A 182 -11.21 -8.32 -18.43
N THR A 183 -11.37 -9.59 -18.07
CA THR A 183 -12.36 -10.04 -17.07
C THR A 183 -11.74 -10.39 -15.72
N GLU A 184 -10.43 -10.65 -15.67
CA GLU A 184 -9.72 -10.89 -14.42
C GLU A 184 -9.71 -9.60 -13.56
N PRO A 185 -10.07 -9.65 -12.27
CA PRO A 185 -10.04 -8.47 -11.41
C PRO A 185 -8.64 -7.94 -11.15
N SER A 186 -8.48 -6.62 -11.15
CA SER A 186 -7.28 -5.92 -10.69
C SER A 186 -7.39 -5.59 -9.20
N LEU A 187 -6.32 -5.84 -8.45
CA LEU A 187 -6.15 -5.45 -7.05
C LEU A 187 -5.30 -4.18 -7.03
N MET A 188 -5.85 -3.06 -6.56
CA MET A 188 -5.21 -1.76 -6.67
C MET A 188 -5.13 -1.08 -5.31
N ASN A 189 -4.41 -1.70 -4.35
CA ASN A 189 -4.09 -1.02 -3.10
C ASN A 189 -2.90 -0.09 -3.33
N PHE A 190 -3.19 1.10 -3.83
CA PHE A 190 -2.22 2.16 -4.06
C PHE A 190 -2.03 3.00 -2.80
N CYS A 191 -0.83 3.50 -2.59
CA CYS A 191 -0.52 4.45 -1.54
C CYS A 191 0.40 5.54 -2.10
N ILE A 192 0.01 6.80 -1.96
CA ILE A 192 0.81 7.96 -2.38
C ILE A 192 0.92 8.96 -1.23
N THR A 193 2.07 9.62 -1.14
CA THR A 193 2.31 10.71 -0.20
C THR A 193 3.20 11.78 -0.81
N ASP A 194 3.04 13.01 -0.35
CA ASP A 194 3.92 14.14 -0.62
C ASP A 194 4.75 14.57 0.61
N GLY A 195 4.75 13.73 1.67
CA GLY A 195 5.40 14.02 2.95
C GLY A 195 4.47 14.60 4.02
N GLN A 196 3.28 15.07 3.64
CA GLN A 196 2.32 15.67 4.58
C GLN A 196 0.93 15.06 4.48
N THR A 197 0.52 14.66 3.27
CA THR A 197 -0.73 13.98 2.98
C THR A 197 -0.44 12.53 2.61
N VAL A 198 -1.31 11.61 3.01
CA VAL A 198 -1.28 10.22 2.52
C VAL A 198 -2.64 9.88 1.91
N ILE A 199 -2.63 9.36 0.69
CA ILE A 199 -3.79 8.73 0.07
C ILE A 199 -3.50 7.24 -0.02
N ALA A 200 -4.40 6.40 0.48
CA ALA A 200 -4.33 4.95 0.34
C ALA A 200 -5.65 4.39 -0.18
N THR A 201 -5.62 3.41 -1.07
CA THR A 201 -6.82 2.74 -1.56
C THR A 201 -6.85 1.30 -1.11
N ARG A 202 -8.04 0.80 -0.79
CA ARG A 202 -8.32 -0.64 -0.73
C ARG A 202 -9.32 -0.94 -1.84
N TYR A 203 -8.85 -1.43 -2.97
CA TYR A 203 -9.65 -1.47 -4.20
C TYR A 203 -9.52 -2.78 -4.97
N ILE A 204 -10.64 -3.27 -5.49
CA ILE A 204 -10.72 -4.35 -6.46
C ILE A 204 -11.75 -4.04 -7.55
N SER A 205 -11.39 -4.32 -8.81
CA SER A 205 -12.31 -4.22 -9.96
C SER A 205 -13.23 -5.46 -10.06
N SER A 206 -13.91 -5.79 -8.96
CA SER A 206 -14.90 -6.86 -8.87
C SER A 206 -16.01 -6.49 -7.89
N ARG A 207 -17.24 -6.89 -8.22
CA ARG A 207 -18.39 -6.78 -7.32
C ARG A 207 -18.50 -7.97 -6.36
N THR A 208 -17.94 -9.11 -6.74
CA THR A 208 -18.08 -10.39 -6.05
C THR A 208 -16.87 -10.73 -5.19
N ASP A 209 -15.70 -10.19 -5.52
CA ASP A 209 -14.46 -10.49 -4.82
C ASP A 209 -14.06 -9.37 -3.84
N GLU A 210 -13.35 -9.78 -2.80
CA GLU A 210 -12.83 -8.91 -1.76
C GLU A 210 -11.44 -8.39 -2.15
N ALA A 211 -11.19 -7.09 -1.89
CA ALA A 211 -9.87 -6.50 -2.15
C ALA A 211 -8.81 -7.05 -1.20
N ALA A 212 -7.54 -6.94 -1.62
CA ALA A 212 -6.37 -7.23 -0.79
C ALA A 212 -6.49 -6.51 0.56
N SER A 213 -6.06 -7.15 1.65
CA SER A 213 -6.28 -6.61 2.98
C SER A 213 -5.55 -5.28 3.18
N LEU A 214 -6.21 -4.36 3.88
CA LEU A 214 -5.60 -3.10 4.30
C LEU A 214 -6.26 -2.66 5.59
N TRP A 215 -5.43 -2.33 6.57
CA TRP A 215 -5.84 -2.01 7.93
C TRP A 215 -5.28 -0.65 8.30
N PHE A 216 -5.96 0.04 9.21
CA PHE A 216 -5.41 1.20 9.86
C PHE A 216 -5.54 1.11 11.38
N SER A 217 -4.59 1.73 12.06
CA SER A 217 -4.61 1.96 13.50
C SER A 217 -4.22 3.41 13.75
N SER A 218 -4.81 4.02 14.77
CA SER A 218 -4.52 5.40 15.13
C SER A 218 -4.43 5.55 16.64
N GLY A 219 -3.64 6.49 17.13
CA GLY A 219 -3.48 6.71 18.56
C GLY A 219 -2.48 7.80 18.91
N THR A 220 -2.11 7.85 20.18
CA THR A 220 -1.18 8.85 20.74
C THR A 220 0.23 8.32 20.86
N THR A 221 0.38 7.05 21.26
CA THR A 221 1.68 6.41 21.41
C THR A 221 1.63 4.97 20.91
N PHE A 222 2.74 4.53 20.33
CA PHE A 222 2.97 3.15 19.94
C PHE A 222 4.22 2.65 20.67
N SER A 223 4.02 1.83 21.70
CA SER A 223 5.08 1.44 22.62
C SER A 223 5.03 -0.04 22.95
N GLU A 224 6.20 -0.58 23.28
CA GLU A 224 6.34 -1.96 23.74
C GLU A 224 5.79 -2.06 25.18
N PHE A 225 4.78 -2.90 25.38
CA PHE A 225 4.17 -3.10 26.70
C PHE A 225 4.66 -4.38 27.39
N ARG A 226 5.36 -5.24 26.65
CA ARG A 226 6.03 -6.44 27.13
C ARG A 226 7.23 -6.73 26.25
N GLU A 227 8.36 -7.08 26.85
CA GLU A 227 9.57 -7.47 26.13
C GLU A 227 9.29 -8.58 25.11
N GLY A 228 9.97 -8.50 23.96
CA GLY A 228 9.84 -9.47 22.86
C GLY A 228 9.09 -8.93 21.65
N GLY A 229 8.98 -7.61 21.51
CA GLY A 229 8.31 -6.98 20.36
C GLY A 229 6.79 -6.91 20.49
N HIS A 230 6.26 -7.00 21.70
CA HIS A 230 4.83 -6.84 21.96
C HIS A 230 4.49 -5.35 22.09
N TYR A 231 4.12 -4.75 20.96
CA TYR A 231 3.68 -3.37 20.87
C TYR A 231 2.15 -3.25 20.94
N LYS A 232 1.66 -2.12 21.43
CA LYS A 232 0.24 -1.75 21.38
C LYS A 232 0.06 -0.28 20.99
N MET A 233 -1.07 0.01 20.36
CA MET A 233 -1.47 1.39 20.10
C MET A 233 -2.26 1.91 21.31
N SER A 234 -1.79 2.98 21.94
CA SER A 234 -2.50 3.58 23.09
C SER A 234 -3.19 4.88 22.71
N LYS A 235 -4.40 5.07 23.22
CA LYS A 235 -5.23 6.28 23.08
C LYS A 235 -5.38 6.95 24.44
N ALA A 236 -4.42 7.81 24.81
CA ALA A 236 -4.47 8.56 26.07
C ALA A 236 -5.26 9.86 25.94
N ASP A 237 -5.18 10.52 24.78
CA ASP A 237 -5.81 11.81 24.52
C ASP A 237 -6.80 11.75 23.35
N LYS A 238 -7.67 12.76 23.24
CA LYS A 238 -8.58 12.93 22.09
C LYS A 238 -7.86 13.23 20.76
N ARG A 239 -6.59 13.63 20.80
CA ARG A 239 -5.79 13.90 19.60
C ARG A 239 -5.00 12.66 19.22
N GLU A 240 -5.20 12.20 17.99
CA GLU A 240 -4.41 11.11 17.41
C GLU A 240 -3.16 11.71 16.76
N ASN A 241 -1.98 11.33 17.27
CA ASN A 241 -0.68 11.85 16.80
C ASN A 241 0.08 10.83 15.94
N ILE A 242 -0.43 9.59 15.85
CA ILE A 242 0.14 8.49 15.08
C ILE A 242 -0.99 7.83 14.30
N ILE A 243 -0.78 7.66 13.00
CA ILE A 243 -1.63 6.85 12.14
C ILE A 243 -0.74 5.83 11.45
N MET A 244 -1.15 4.57 11.47
CA MET A 244 -0.48 3.46 10.82
C MET A 244 -1.44 2.84 9.82
N ILE A 245 -0.97 2.64 8.58
CA ILE A 245 -1.66 1.85 7.57
C ILE A 245 -0.76 0.65 7.27
N ALA A 246 -1.34 -0.54 7.24
CA ALA A 246 -0.60 -1.76 6.94
C ALA A 246 -1.49 -2.77 6.21
N SER A 247 -0.90 -3.54 5.29
CA SER A 247 -1.59 -4.68 4.65
C SER A 247 -2.05 -5.72 5.68
N GLU A 248 -1.32 -5.79 6.81
CA GLU A 248 -1.53 -6.71 7.92
C GLU A 248 -1.30 -5.99 9.25
N PRO A 249 -2.11 -6.26 10.31
CA PRO A 249 -1.86 -5.70 11.64
C PRO A 249 -0.44 -6.02 12.15
N LEU A 250 0.30 -4.98 12.58
CA LEU A 250 1.69 -5.15 13.08
C LEU A 250 1.77 -5.64 14.53
N THR A 251 0.63 -5.77 15.21
CA THR A 251 0.51 -6.17 16.62
C THR A 251 -0.48 -7.32 16.78
N PHE A 252 -0.33 -8.09 17.86
CA PHE A 252 -1.27 -9.18 18.19
C PHE A 252 -2.66 -8.67 18.59
N GLU A 253 -2.73 -7.47 19.19
CA GLU A 253 -3.97 -6.83 19.61
C GLU A 253 -4.76 -6.35 18.39
N ARG A 254 -5.53 -7.25 17.77
CA ARG A 254 -6.37 -6.94 16.60
C ARG A 254 -7.43 -5.89 16.88
N ALA A 255 -7.83 -5.72 18.14
CA ALA A 255 -8.79 -4.69 18.54
C ALA A 255 -8.28 -3.27 18.26
N ASP A 256 -6.96 -3.07 18.16
CA ASP A 256 -6.35 -1.77 17.84
C ASP A 256 -6.40 -1.44 16.34
N TRP A 257 -6.80 -2.39 15.50
CA TRP A 257 -6.78 -2.29 14.05
C TRP A 257 -8.18 -2.36 13.46
N MET A 258 -8.48 -1.42 12.58
CA MET A 258 -9.71 -1.38 11.82
C MET A 258 -9.43 -1.74 10.36
N GLU A 259 -10.16 -2.71 9.83
CA GLU A 259 -10.09 -3.06 8.41
C GLU A 259 -10.70 -1.92 7.59
N ILE A 260 -9.97 -1.45 6.57
CA ILE A 260 -10.52 -0.51 5.59
C ILE A 260 -11.49 -1.29 4.74
N LYS A 261 -12.67 -0.75 4.46
CA LYS A 261 -13.68 -1.44 3.64
C LYS A 261 -13.21 -1.58 2.19
N THR A 262 -13.63 -2.65 1.52
CA THR A 262 -13.37 -2.83 0.08
C THR A 262 -13.95 -1.66 -0.73
N ASN A 263 -13.21 -1.22 -1.74
CA ASN A 263 -13.49 -0.08 -2.61
C ASN A 263 -13.65 1.23 -1.84
N HIS A 264 -12.75 1.47 -0.88
CA HIS A 264 -12.63 2.72 -0.15
C HIS A 264 -11.23 3.31 -0.29
N MET A 265 -11.18 4.63 -0.20
CA MET A 265 -9.97 5.43 -0.13
C MET A 265 -9.83 6.02 1.28
N VAL A 266 -8.63 5.98 1.81
CA VAL A 266 -8.24 6.67 3.04
C VAL A 266 -7.44 7.91 2.66
N VAL A 267 -7.81 9.04 3.26
CA VAL A 267 -7.09 10.32 3.14
C VAL A 267 -6.63 10.73 4.53
N ILE A 268 -5.31 10.77 4.73
CA ILE A 268 -4.68 11.35 5.92
C ILE A 268 -4.24 12.76 5.55
N THR A 269 -4.85 13.76 6.18
CA THR A 269 -4.52 15.18 5.94
C THR A 269 -3.29 15.63 6.74
N PRO A 270 -2.65 16.77 6.40
CA PRO A 270 -1.55 17.33 7.18
C PRO A 270 -1.88 17.61 8.66
N ARG A 271 -3.18 17.66 9.01
CA ARG A 271 -3.66 17.84 10.38
C ARG A 271 -3.92 16.51 11.11
N MET A 272 -3.47 15.38 10.56
CA MET A 272 -3.68 14.03 11.10
C MET A 272 -5.15 13.61 11.19
N ASN A 273 -6.03 14.20 10.37
CA ASN A 273 -7.39 13.68 10.20
C ASN A 273 -7.37 12.52 9.21
N LEU A 274 -7.98 11.39 9.60
CA LEU A 274 -8.21 10.24 8.74
C LEU A 274 -9.65 10.26 8.21
N LEU A 275 -9.79 10.35 6.89
CA LEU A 275 -11.08 10.32 6.20
C LEU A 275 -11.18 9.01 5.41
N GLN A 276 -12.30 8.31 5.52
CA GLN A 276 -12.62 7.16 4.66
C GLN A 276 -13.69 7.58 3.65
N ILE A 277 -13.39 7.43 2.37
CA ILE A 277 -14.21 7.89 1.25
C ILE A 277 -14.51 6.68 0.34
N PRO A 278 -15.77 6.34 0.07
CA PRO A 278 -16.08 5.27 -0.87
C PRO A 278 -15.65 5.64 -2.30
N ILE A 279 -15.04 4.70 -3.00
CA ILE A 279 -14.74 4.82 -4.44
C ILE A 279 -15.98 4.29 -5.17
N VAL A 280 -16.86 5.20 -5.59
CA VAL A 280 -18.15 4.85 -6.19
C VAL A 280 -18.01 4.72 -7.70
N ASP A 281 -17.93 3.48 -8.16
CA ASP A 281 -17.93 3.07 -9.57
C ASP A 281 -18.81 1.81 -9.77
N GLU A 282 -18.70 1.15 -10.93
CA GLU A 282 -19.45 -0.08 -11.22
C GLU A 282 -19.08 -1.27 -10.33
N PHE A 283 -17.94 -1.25 -9.65
CA PHE A 283 -17.48 -2.30 -8.74
C PHE A 283 -17.83 -2.02 -7.28
N TYR A 284 -18.24 -0.79 -6.95
CA TYR A 284 -18.70 -0.43 -5.62
C TYR A 284 -19.98 -1.19 -5.23
N VAL A 285 -19.97 -1.77 -4.03
CA VAL A 285 -21.14 -2.42 -3.43
C VAL A 285 -21.50 -1.65 -2.16
N PRO A 286 -22.67 -0.99 -2.11
CA PRO A 286 -23.13 -0.29 -0.92
C PRO A 286 -23.25 -1.21 0.30
N PRO A 287 -23.14 -0.66 1.53
CA PRO A 287 -23.35 -1.44 2.75
C PRO A 287 -24.70 -2.16 2.74
N GLY A 288 -24.66 -3.49 2.94
CA GLY A 288 -25.83 -4.36 2.89
C GLY A 288 -25.44 -5.84 2.76
N PRO A 289 -26.40 -6.77 2.64
CA PRO A 289 -26.12 -8.21 2.58
C PRO A 289 -25.10 -8.58 1.48
N ALA A 290 -25.21 -7.96 0.31
CA ALA A 290 -24.29 -8.18 -0.81
C ALA A 290 -22.83 -7.77 -0.52
N SER A 291 -22.61 -6.79 0.37
CA SER A 291 -21.25 -6.38 0.78
C SER A 291 -20.58 -7.40 1.71
N VAL A 292 -21.37 -8.25 2.39
CA VAL A 292 -20.88 -9.31 3.30
C VAL A 292 -20.54 -10.60 2.56
N ILE A 293 -21.08 -10.78 1.35
CA ILE A 293 -20.98 -12.03 0.57
C ILE A 293 -19.73 -12.05 -0.35
N ARG A 294 -18.89 -11.02 -0.31
CA ARG A 294 -17.68 -10.99 -1.15
C ARG A 294 -16.72 -12.13 -0.82
N THR A 295 -16.27 -12.83 -1.85
CA THR A 295 -15.35 -13.97 -1.72
C THR A 295 -13.93 -13.47 -1.49
N THR A 296 -13.21 -14.17 -0.64
CA THR A 296 -11.79 -13.90 -0.36
C THR A 296 -10.86 -14.80 -1.21
N GLU A 297 -11.42 -15.61 -2.11
CA GLU A 297 -10.67 -16.64 -2.83
C GLU A 297 -9.68 -16.04 -3.82
N PHE A 298 -10.09 -15.04 -4.61
CA PHE A 298 -9.24 -14.43 -5.63
C PHE A 298 -7.99 -13.78 -5.03
N ALA A 299 -8.15 -12.87 -4.07
CA ALA A 299 -7.01 -12.22 -3.43
C ALA A 299 -6.16 -13.23 -2.64
N ARG A 300 -6.73 -14.34 -2.15
CA ARG A 300 -5.98 -15.42 -1.51
C ARG A 300 -5.12 -16.19 -2.49
N GLU A 301 -5.67 -16.57 -3.65
CA GLU A 301 -4.93 -17.25 -4.72
C GLU A 301 -3.77 -16.41 -5.27
N LYS A 302 -3.96 -15.09 -5.34
CA LYS A 302 -2.92 -14.14 -5.73
C LYS A 302 -1.93 -13.82 -4.58
N GLY A 303 -2.15 -14.33 -3.37
CA GLY A 303 -1.24 -14.21 -2.23
C GLY A 303 -1.36 -12.90 -1.44
N PHE A 304 -2.54 -12.28 -1.41
CA PHE A 304 -2.83 -10.97 -0.81
C PHE A 304 -3.83 -10.98 0.36
N LEU A 305 -4.09 -12.14 0.99
CA LEU A 305 -5.10 -12.29 2.05
C LEU A 305 -4.72 -13.20 3.23
N ASN A 306 -5.17 -12.80 4.43
CA ASN A 306 -5.03 -13.50 5.72
C ASN A 306 -5.69 -14.90 5.77
N PRO A 307 -4.96 -15.98 6.13
CA PRO A 307 -5.46 -17.35 6.26
C PRO A 307 -6.42 -17.55 7.44
N HIS A 308 -6.40 -16.70 8.48
CA HIS A 308 -7.27 -16.88 9.65
C HIS A 308 -8.73 -16.45 9.45
N LYS A 309 -9.08 -15.73 8.37
CA LYS A 309 -10.50 -15.48 8.02
C LYS A 309 -11.20 -16.75 7.50
N ALA A 310 -10.44 -17.76 7.07
CA ALA A 310 -10.99 -19.01 6.52
C ALA A 310 -11.61 -19.95 7.57
N GLN A 311 -11.24 -19.81 8.85
CA GLN A 311 -11.81 -20.64 9.92
C GLN A 311 -13.16 -20.13 10.40
N ALA A 312 -13.36 -18.81 10.47
CA ALA A 312 -14.60 -18.22 10.98
C ALA A 312 -15.81 -18.51 10.06
N THR A 313 -15.63 -18.44 8.73
CA THR A 313 -16.73 -18.69 7.78
C THR A 313 -17.17 -20.15 7.70
N LEU A 314 -16.27 -21.10 7.97
CA LEU A 314 -16.57 -22.53 8.01
C LEU A 314 -17.20 -22.97 9.35
N GLU A 315 -16.87 -22.31 10.45
CA GLU A 315 -17.47 -22.58 11.76
C GLU A 315 -18.87 -21.94 11.89
N ASP A 316 -19.07 -20.73 11.35
CA ASP A 316 -20.39 -20.07 11.40
C ASP A 316 -21.46 -20.78 10.54
N LEU A 317 -21.06 -21.52 9.50
CA LEU A 317 -21.97 -22.37 8.71
C LEU A 317 -22.30 -23.72 9.36
N ARG A 318 -21.63 -24.09 10.46
CA ARG A 318 -21.86 -25.33 11.22
C ARG A 318 -22.75 -25.15 12.45
N THR A 319 -23.15 -23.92 12.76
CA THR A 319 -24.02 -23.57 13.89
C THR A 319 -25.37 -22.96 13.48
N LEU A 320 -25.88 -23.36 12.30
CA LEU A 320 -27.32 -23.31 11.99
C LEU A 320 -28.01 -24.56 12.51
#